data_AF-G3TTN3-F1
#
_entry.id   AF-G3TTN3-F1
#
_cell.length_a   1.000
_cell.length_b   1.000
_cell.length_c   1.000
_cell.angle_alpha   90.00
_cell.angle_beta   90.00
_cell.angle_gamma   90.00
#
_symmetry.space_group_name_H-M   'P 1'
#
loop_
_entity.id
_entity.type
_entity.pdbx_description
1 polymer ?
#
loop_
_entity_poly.entity_id
_entity_poly.type
_entity_poly.pdbx_seq_one_letter_code
_entity_poly.pdbx_strand_id
1 'polypeptide(L)'
;SGAMRSLEGWVSLALCLNRLNAELIAHLYPPVQEFINSACVFPFIYDDLIYYNCISIHSDYDWCSLDREFQGRWRYCTGFDPPMCIFPFTFRKKLHYNCTKTGYILNRSWCSLTEDYNRDGKWKQCSPHGF
;
A
#
# COMPACT_ATOMS: atom_id res chain seq x y z
N SER A 1 57.43 7.48 23.75
CA SER A 1 56.38 8.44 23.36
C SER A 1 55.09 7.69 23.08
N GLY A 2 54.25 7.51 24.10
CA GLY A 2 53.00 6.75 24.02
C GLY A 2 51.80 7.70 24.03
N ALA A 3 51.22 7.93 22.85
CA ALA A 3 49.99 8.70 22.69
C ALA A 3 49.21 8.17 21.47
N MET A 4 48.90 6.87 21.45
CA MET A 4 48.04 6.29 20.39
C MET A 4 47.37 4.98 20.82
N ARG A 5 46.71 4.97 21.99
CA ARG A 5 45.92 3.81 22.46
C ARG A 5 44.60 4.16 23.18
N SER A 6 44.26 5.43 23.36
CA SER A 6 43.03 5.80 24.09
C SER A 6 41.88 6.32 23.21
N LEU A 7 42.08 6.71 21.95
CA LEU A 7 40.95 7.17 21.12
C LEU A 7 40.10 6.01 20.58
N GLU A 8 40.73 4.94 20.08
CA GLU A 8 40.04 3.76 19.50
C GLU A 8 39.06 3.09 20.47
N GLY A 9 39.45 3.01 21.76
CA GLY A 9 38.61 2.45 22.80
C GLY A 9 37.39 3.31 23.12
N TRP A 10 37.56 4.64 23.16
CA TRP A 10 36.46 5.57 23.42
C TRP A 10 35.51 5.70 22.23
N VAL A 11 36.03 5.63 21.00
CA VAL A 11 35.22 5.55 19.77
C VAL A 11 34.41 4.25 19.76
N SER A 12 35.03 3.12 20.10
CA SER A 12 34.33 1.82 20.18
C SER A 12 33.25 1.80 21.27
N LEU A 13 33.55 2.35 22.46
CA LEU A 13 32.58 2.49 23.55
C LEU A 13 31.45 3.44 23.18
N ALA A 14 31.74 4.58 22.55
CA ALA A 14 30.74 5.52 22.06
C ALA A 14 29.86 4.88 20.98
N LEU A 15 30.45 4.12 20.04
CA LEU A 15 29.70 3.39 19.02
C LEU A 15 28.82 2.29 19.63
N CYS A 16 29.31 1.56 20.64
CA CYS A 16 28.52 0.56 21.36
C CYS A 16 27.38 1.19 22.16
N LEU A 17 27.63 2.28 22.87
CA LEU A 17 26.59 3.04 23.60
C LEU A 17 25.57 3.63 22.63
N ASN A 18 26.00 4.15 21.48
CA ASN A 18 25.11 4.66 20.43
C ASN A 18 24.28 3.53 19.80
N ARG A 19 24.86 2.34 19.57
CA ARG A 19 24.12 1.15 19.10
C ARG A 19 23.09 0.68 20.12
N LEU A 20 23.49 0.49 21.37
CA LEU A 20 22.58 0.09 22.45
C LEU A 20 21.45 1.11 22.64
N ASN A 21 21.74 2.41 22.52
CA ASN A 21 20.74 3.47 22.57
C ASN A 21 19.78 3.40 21.37
N ALA A 22 20.28 3.14 20.16
CA ALA A 22 19.43 2.97 18.97
C ALA A 22 18.54 1.71 19.06
N GLU A 23 19.07 0.59 19.55
CA GLU A 23 18.32 -0.64 19.79
C GLU A 23 17.25 -0.43 20.87
N LEU A 24 17.60 0.23 21.99
CA LEU A 24 16.67 0.56 23.06
C LEU A 24 15.55 1.51 22.59
N ILE A 25 15.88 2.51 21.77
CA ILE A 25 14.89 3.42 21.17
C ILE A 25 13.93 2.65 20.25
N ALA A 26 14.41 1.70 19.44
CA ALA A 26 13.56 0.87 18.58
C ALA A 26 12.63 -0.07 19.38
N HIS A 27 13.04 -0.51 20.57
CA HIS A 27 12.22 -1.32 21.47
C HIS A 27 11.20 -0.50 22.28
N LEU A 28 11.57 0.70 22.74
CA LEU A 28 10.70 1.57 23.55
C LEU A 28 9.75 2.42 22.70
N TYR A 29 10.17 2.74 21.48
CA TYR A 29 9.39 3.41 20.44
C TYR A 29 9.53 2.58 19.16
N PRO A 30 8.81 1.45 19.04
CA PRO A 30 8.62 0.87 17.72
C PRO A 30 8.13 1.98 16.78
N PRO A 31 8.46 1.96 15.47
CA PRO A 31 8.01 2.98 14.52
C PRO A 31 6.47 2.93 14.36
N VAL A 32 5.75 3.43 15.36
CA VAL A 32 4.29 3.52 15.43
C VAL A 32 3.79 4.58 14.44
N GLN A 33 4.67 5.48 14.00
CA GLN A 33 4.30 6.60 13.15
C GLN A 33 4.22 6.26 11.64
N GLU A 34 4.91 5.22 11.16
CA GLU A 34 4.89 4.88 9.72
C GLU A 34 3.67 4.04 9.31
N PHE A 35 3.14 3.20 10.20
CA PHE A 35 2.06 2.26 9.83
C PHE A 35 0.68 2.93 9.70
N ILE A 36 0.37 3.98 10.46
CA ILE A 36 -0.93 4.66 10.40
C ILE A 36 -1.06 5.54 9.15
N ASN A 37 0.05 6.09 8.65
CA ASN A 37 0.08 6.91 7.43
C ASN A 37 0.32 6.10 6.15
N SER A 38 0.47 4.78 6.25
CA SER A 38 0.69 3.93 5.08
C SER A 38 -0.64 3.63 4.38
N ALA A 39 -0.76 4.06 3.13
CA ALA A 39 -1.89 3.79 2.27
C ALA A 39 -1.82 2.38 1.68
N CYS A 40 -2.98 1.78 1.41
CA CYS A 40 -3.04 0.56 0.61
C CYS A 40 -2.39 0.79 -0.76
N VAL A 41 -1.55 -0.15 -1.19
CA VAL A 41 -0.98 -0.14 -2.54
C VAL A 41 -1.84 -1.01 -3.44
N PHE A 42 -2.40 -0.42 -4.49
CA PHE A 42 -3.12 -1.16 -5.52
C PHE A 42 -2.48 -0.92 -6.89
N PRO A 43 -2.33 -1.96 -7.73
CA PRO A 43 -2.48 -3.36 -7.36
C PRO A 43 -1.30 -3.86 -6.49
N PHE A 44 -1.54 -4.89 -5.67
CA PHE A 44 -0.48 -5.61 -4.94
C PHE A 44 -0.50 -7.10 -5.27
N ILE A 45 0.66 -7.76 -5.13
CA ILE A 45 0.86 -9.18 -5.37
C ILE A 45 0.90 -9.92 -4.04
N TYR A 46 0.06 -10.94 -3.90
CA TYR A 46 0.02 -11.83 -2.75
C TYR A 46 -0.29 -13.25 -3.24
N ASP A 47 0.51 -14.23 -2.82
CA ASP A 47 0.38 -15.63 -3.26
C ASP A 47 0.33 -15.77 -4.80
N ASP A 48 1.27 -15.10 -5.49
CA ASP A 48 1.40 -15.02 -6.96
C ASP A 48 0.19 -14.45 -7.72
N LEU A 49 -0.77 -13.86 -6.99
CA LEU A 49 -1.97 -13.25 -7.55
C LEU A 49 -1.96 -11.73 -7.38
N ILE A 50 -2.47 -11.02 -8.38
CA ILE A 50 -2.55 -9.56 -8.40
C ILE A 50 -3.95 -9.12 -7.92
N TYR A 51 -3.99 -8.32 -6.85
CA TYR A 51 -5.20 -7.79 -6.24
C TYR A 51 -5.32 -6.29 -6.46
N TYR A 52 -6.52 -5.85 -6.85
CA TYR A 52 -6.83 -4.46 -7.19
C TYR A 52 -7.73 -3.79 -6.14
N ASN A 53 -8.06 -4.49 -5.07
CA ASN A 53 -8.91 -4.04 -3.97
C ASN A 53 -8.51 -4.78 -2.70
N CYS A 54 -9.05 -4.37 -1.56
CA CYS A 54 -8.89 -5.09 -0.31
C CYS A 54 -9.42 -6.52 -0.43
N ILE A 55 -8.74 -7.47 0.21
CA ILE A 55 -9.07 -8.90 0.16
C ILE A 55 -9.33 -9.44 1.57
N SER A 56 -10.15 -10.48 1.68
CA SER A 56 -10.41 -11.21 2.93
C SER A 56 -9.69 -12.56 2.99
N ILE A 57 -8.69 -12.78 2.12
CA ILE A 57 -7.97 -14.05 2.07
C ILE A 57 -7.24 -14.26 3.40
N HIS A 58 -7.50 -15.41 4.03
CA HIS A 58 -6.95 -15.80 5.34
C HIS A 58 -7.22 -14.80 6.48
N SER A 59 -8.32 -14.05 6.41
CA SER A 59 -8.69 -13.04 7.41
C SER A 59 -10.21 -12.89 7.52
N ASP A 60 -10.72 -12.62 8.71
CA ASP A 60 -12.14 -12.28 8.93
C ASP A 60 -12.49 -10.86 8.44
N TYR A 61 -11.47 -10.02 8.25
CA TYR A 61 -11.60 -8.63 7.80
C TYR A 61 -10.82 -8.37 6.52
N ASP A 62 -11.35 -7.48 5.68
CA ASP A 62 -10.68 -7.02 4.47
C ASP A 62 -9.35 -6.32 4.82
N TRP A 63 -8.30 -6.66 4.10
CA TRP A 63 -6.96 -6.12 4.27
C TRP A 63 -6.30 -5.81 2.93
N CYS A 64 -5.23 -5.02 2.97
CA CYS A 64 -4.42 -4.67 1.82
C CYS A 64 -2.93 -4.72 2.17
N SER A 65 -2.09 -4.92 1.15
CA SER A 65 -0.65 -4.72 1.31
C SER A 65 -0.28 -3.23 1.25
N LEU A 66 0.78 -2.88 1.97
CA LEU A 66 1.43 -1.58 1.91
C LEU A 66 2.57 -1.54 0.88
N ASP A 67 2.77 -2.65 0.15
CA ASP A 67 3.80 -2.86 -0.84
C ASP A 67 3.19 -3.44 -2.12
N ARG A 68 3.85 -3.21 -3.26
CA ARG A 68 3.42 -3.83 -4.54
C ARG A 68 3.65 -5.34 -4.54
N GLU A 69 4.77 -5.79 -3.98
CA GLU A 69 5.08 -7.20 -3.76
C GLU A 69 4.94 -7.45 -2.27
N PHE A 70 4.11 -8.40 -1.84
CA PHE A 70 3.84 -8.59 -0.41
C PHE A 70 5.10 -9.01 0.36
N GLN A 71 5.56 -8.13 1.25
CA GLN A 71 6.73 -8.34 2.12
C GLN A 71 6.35 -8.52 3.60
N GLY A 72 5.06 -8.77 3.88
CA GLY A 72 4.54 -8.89 5.24
C GLY A 72 4.05 -7.57 5.86
N ARG A 73 4.14 -6.43 5.15
CA ARG A 73 3.50 -5.18 5.57
C ARG A 73 2.07 -5.10 5.02
N TRP A 74 1.11 -5.00 5.93
CA TRP A 74 -0.30 -4.95 5.63
C TRP A 74 -1.06 -4.19 6.71
N ARG A 75 -2.31 -3.83 6.40
CA ARG A 75 -3.28 -3.39 7.41
C ARG A 75 -4.70 -3.73 6.99
N TYR A 76 -5.62 -3.70 7.96
CA TYR A 76 -7.04 -3.78 7.66
C TYR A 76 -7.50 -2.54 6.90
N CYS A 77 -8.41 -2.77 5.96
CA CYS A 77 -9.02 -1.72 5.18
C CYS A 77 -10.13 -1.02 5.96
N THR A 78 -10.31 0.24 5.61
CA THR A 78 -11.37 1.11 6.09
C THR A 78 -12.19 1.62 4.90
N GLY A 79 -13.27 2.35 5.16
CA GLY A 79 -14.02 3.04 4.09
C GLY A 79 -13.20 4.07 3.30
N PHE A 80 -12.00 4.45 3.78
CA PHE A 80 -11.07 5.37 3.12
C PHE A 80 -10.02 4.66 2.25
N ASP A 81 -10.14 3.34 2.10
CA ASP A 81 -9.24 2.52 1.28
C ASP A 81 -9.87 2.00 -0.04
N PRO A 82 -10.75 2.76 -0.73
CA PRO A 82 -11.22 2.30 -2.02
C PRO A 82 -10.05 2.34 -3.02
N PRO A 83 -9.95 1.36 -3.92
CA PRO A 83 -8.98 1.46 -5.01
C PRO A 83 -9.31 2.65 -5.91
N MET A 84 -8.28 3.23 -6.50
CA MET A 84 -8.44 4.38 -7.39
C MET A 84 -8.85 3.93 -8.79
N CYS A 85 -9.70 4.72 -9.44
CA CYS A 85 -9.97 4.55 -10.87
C CYS A 85 -8.70 4.83 -11.67
N ILE A 86 -8.45 4.06 -12.73
CA ILE A 86 -7.42 4.37 -13.72
C ILE A 86 -8.08 5.12 -14.87
N PHE A 87 -7.54 6.30 -15.19
CA PHE A 87 -7.98 7.11 -16.31
C PHE A 87 -6.79 7.51 -17.20
N PRO A 88 -6.96 7.49 -18.54
CA PRO A 88 -8.11 6.91 -19.23
C PRO A 88 -8.09 5.37 -19.18
N PHE A 89 -9.25 4.75 -19.26
CA PHE A 89 -9.37 3.29 -19.44
C PHE A 89 -10.14 2.93 -20.71
N THR A 90 -9.81 1.78 -21.29
CA THR A 90 -10.47 1.30 -22.51
C THR A 90 -11.61 0.35 -22.17
N PHE A 91 -12.83 0.65 -22.61
CA PHE A 91 -13.98 -0.25 -22.54
C PHE A 91 -14.72 -0.26 -23.88
N ARG A 92 -14.99 -1.46 -24.42
CA ARG A 92 -15.61 -1.66 -25.74
C ARG A 92 -14.93 -0.84 -26.83
N LYS A 93 -13.58 -0.84 -26.83
CA LYS A 93 -12.73 -0.09 -27.78
C LYS A 93 -12.93 1.44 -27.74
N LYS A 94 -13.43 1.99 -26.63
CA LYS A 94 -13.56 3.43 -26.38
C LYS A 94 -12.77 3.82 -25.14
N LEU A 95 -12.12 4.99 -25.19
CA LEU A 95 -11.44 5.59 -24.05
C LEU A 95 -12.47 6.30 -23.16
N HIS A 96 -12.37 6.05 -21.85
CA HIS A 96 -13.16 6.70 -20.82
C HIS A 96 -12.24 7.47 -19.88
N TYR A 97 -12.48 8.77 -19.74
CA TYR A 97 -11.70 9.69 -18.90
C TYR A 97 -12.36 9.98 -17.54
N ASN A 98 -13.58 9.47 -17.35
CA ASN A 98 -14.39 9.65 -16.15
C ASN A 98 -15.20 8.37 -15.91
N CYS A 99 -15.81 8.27 -14.72
CA CYS A 99 -16.80 7.23 -14.46
C CYS A 99 -17.89 7.21 -15.53
N THR A 100 -18.20 6.02 -16.03
CA THR A 100 -19.19 5.81 -17.09
C THR A 100 -20.38 5.03 -16.56
N LYS A 101 -21.55 5.27 -17.15
CA LYS A 101 -22.75 4.44 -16.93
C LYS A 101 -22.96 3.42 -18.06
N THR A 102 -22.12 3.47 -19.09
CA THR A 102 -22.22 2.57 -20.25
C THR A 102 -22.12 1.12 -19.81
N GLY A 103 -23.07 0.29 -20.26
CA GLY A 103 -23.04 -1.16 -20.03
C GLY A 103 -23.48 -1.60 -18.64
N TYR A 104 -23.90 -0.70 -17.74
CA TYR A 104 -24.35 -1.06 -16.40
C TYR A 104 -25.87 -0.82 -16.24
N ILE A 105 -26.56 -1.71 -15.51
CA ILE A 105 -28.00 -1.64 -15.25
C ILE A 105 -28.24 -0.74 -14.02
N LEU A 106 -29.40 -0.10 -13.90
CA LEU A 106 -29.79 0.73 -12.73
C LEU A 106 -29.04 2.08 -12.58
N ASN A 107 -28.54 2.68 -13.66
CA ASN A 107 -28.00 4.05 -13.69
C ASN A 107 -26.78 4.32 -12.77
N ARG A 108 -26.13 3.26 -12.26
CA ARG A 108 -24.90 3.35 -11.46
C ARG A 108 -23.70 3.58 -12.38
N SER A 109 -22.81 4.49 -11.99
CA SER A 109 -21.55 4.74 -12.70
C SER A 109 -20.43 3.86 -12.15
N TRP A 110 -19.46 3.56 -13.00
CA TRP A 110 -18.32 2.71 -12.69
C TRP A 110 -17.07 3.20 -13.42
N CYS A 111 -15.91 2.75 -12.96
CA CYS A 111 -14.62 2.99 -13.59
C CYS A 111 -13.76 1.72 -13.57
N SER A 112 -12.79 1.61 -14.47
CA SER A 112 -11.82 0.51 -14.43
C SER A 112 -10.71 0.78 -13.40
N LEU A 113 -10.17 -0.31 -12.88
CA LEU A 113 -8.97 -0.33 -12.03
C LEU A 113 -7.70 -0.64 -12.86
N THR A 114 -7.82 -0.66 -14.18
CA THR A 114 -6.79 -1.03 -15.16
C THR A 114 -6.91 -0.15 -16.41
N GLU A 115 -5.84 -0.02 -17.19
CA GLU A 115 -5.86 0.74 -18.46
C GLU A 115 -6.76 0.07 -19.52
N ASP A 116 -6.86 -1.27 -19.53
CA ASP A 116 -7.71 -2.02 -20.46
C ASP A 116 -8.68 -2.93 -19.73
N TYR A 117 -9.88 -2.41 -19.47
CA TYR A 117 -10.97 -3.20 -18.89
C TYR A 117 -11.33 -4.41 -19.75
N ASN A 118 -11.19 -4.32 -21.08
CA ASN A 118 -11.59 -5.43 -21.95
C ASN A 118 -10.69 -6.65 -21.76
N ARG A 119 -9.43 -6.42 -21.39
CA ARG A 119 -8.46 -7.47 -21.07
C ARG A 119 -8.60 -7.94 -19.62
N ASP A 120 -8.65 -6.98 -18.68
CA ASP A 120 -8.42 -7.30 -17.27
C ASP A 120 -9.73 -7.47 -16.46
N GLY A 121 -10.83 -6.88 -16.94
CA GLY A 121 -12.15 -6.98 -16.31
C GLY A 121 -12.24 -6.37 -14.91
N LYS A 122 -11.28 -5.57 -14.48
CA LYS A 122 -11.22 -4.99 -13.12
C LYS A 122 -11.89 -3.62 -13.07
N TRP A 123 -12.79 -3.44 -12.11
CA TRP A 123 -13.61 -2.24 -11.98
C TRP A 123 -14.08 -2.00 -10.54
N LYS A 124 -14.50 -0.77 -10.24
CA LYS A 124 -15.28 -0.43 -9.05
C LYS A 124 -16.52 0.39 -9.43
N GLN A 125 -17.56 0.31 -8.60
CA GLN A 125 -18.64 1.28 -8.66
C GLN A 125 -18.09 2.64 -8.20
N CYS A 126 -18.39 3.70 -8.94
CA CYS A 126 -18.03 5.04 -8.49
C CYS A 126 -19.00 5.51 -7.39
N SER A 127 -18.45 6.16 -6.37
CA SER A 127 -19.27 6.82 -5.36
C SER A 127 -20.10 7.95 -6.01
N PRO A 128 -21.38 8.13 -5.63
CA PRO A 128 -22.18 9.27 -6.13
C PRO A 128 -21.57 10.64 -5.75
N HIS A 129 -20.63 10.67 -4.80
CA HIS A 129 -19.94 11.87 -4.35
C HIS A 129 -18.53 12.06 -4.96
N GLY A 130 -18.10 11.19 -5.87
CA GLY A 130 -16.85 11.36 -6.63
C GLY A 130 -15.57 11.21 -5.80
N PHE A 131 -15.15 9.96 -5.55
CA PHE A 131 -13.78 9.57 -5.20
C PHE A 131 -13.49 8.16 -5.78
#